data_AF-A0A7S1SC61-F1
#
_entry.id   AF-A0A7S1SC61-F1
#
_cell.length_a   1.000
_cell.length_b   1.000
_cell.length_c   1.000
_cell.angle_alpha   90.00
_cell.angle_beta   90.00
_cell.angle_gamma   90.00
#
_symmetry.space_group_name_H-M   'P 1'
#
loop_
_entity.id
_entity.type
_entity.pdbx_description
1 polymer ?
#
loop_
_entity_poly.entity_id
_entity_poly.type
_entity_poly.pdbx_seq_one_letter_code
_entity_poly.pdbx_strand_id
1 'polypeptide(L)'
;MLRAGWAWPLRAPRALRRAAAPLAPKPLAAVAIRTNTGAAGARPPKSSILQRRPDAGVIEDRRKDSADSGEAPVRYGPLDVDLKPKDQLRPLLPTWNPPPTRAPRPDELEVSTRLRFRLEDRWWAATVREVSEDQVKVGYDGWPSRHDELVPRDSDRLYLHESSHPDYEAPPLPQRYQRPVATDAEGNPLPATPRPPRPRAYDPEKERLKRALRPPLPYNPEKERLKRLLRGQSVPPIEPQDQRPFVMPDFGQEEQRQEPSEESPIADASSSPGSTMSAAPKDDAAGAASASSQPRPEA
;
A
#
# COMPACT_ATOMS: atom_id res chain seq x y z
N MET A 1 -32.97 -55.74 39.26
CA MET A 1 -32.46 -56.54 38.13
C MET A 1 -33.52 -56.59 37.04
N LEU A 2 -33.44 -55.73 36.02
CA LEU A 2 -34.18 -55.86 34.77
C LEU A 2 -33.32 -55.26 33.67
N ARG A 3 -32.85 -56.12 32.77
CA ARG A 3 -32.13 -55.76 31.55
C ARG A 3 -33.17 -55.63 30.43
N ALA A 4 -33.22 -54.49 29.76
CA ALA A 4 -33.92 -54.34 28.49
C ALA A 4 -32.94 -53.75 27.48
N GLY A 5 -32.39 -54.63 26.65
CA GLY A 5 -31.52 -54.26 25.53
C GLY A 5 -32.36 -53.81 24.34
N TRP A 6 -31.94 -52.71 23.72
CA TRP A 6 -32.44 -52.28 22.43
C TRP A 6 -31.28 -52.38 21.45
N ALA A 7 -31.30 -53.46 20.66
CA ALA A 7 -30.38 -53.70 19.56
C ALA A 7 -30.81 -52.88 18.35
N TRP A 8 -29.95 -51.97 17.89
CA TRP A 8 -30.12 -51.28 16.62
C TRP A 8 -29.43 -52.09 15.51
N PRO A 9 -30.08 -52.34 14.36
CA PRO A 9 -29.43 -53.03 13.26
C PRO A 9 -28.42 -52.12 12.55
N LEU A 10 -27.17 -52.57 12.54
CA LEU A 10 -26.09 -52.11 11.67
C LEU A 10 -26.53 -52.17 10.21
N ARG A 11 -26.62 -51.00 9.56
CA ARG A 11 -26.75 -50.90 8.10
C ARG A 11 -25.47 -50.27 7.55
N ALA A 12 -24.53 -51.13 7.17
CA ALA A 12 -23.30 -50.77 6.48
C ALA A 12 -23.49 -50.87 4.93
N PRO A 13 -22.56 -50.33 4.12
CA PRO A 13 -22.90 -49.47 2.98
C PRO A 13 -23.00 -50.19 1.63
N ARG A 14 -23.82 -49.65 0.73
CA ARG A 14 -23.88 -50.06 -0.67
C ARG A 14 -22.80 -49.31 -1.47
N ALA A 15 -21.65 -49.96 -1.66
CA ALA A 15 -20.60 -49.50 -2.54
C ALA A 15 -21.08 -49.50 -4.00
N LEU A 16 -21.38 -48.32 -4.56
CA LEU A 16 -21.47 -48.15 -6.01
C LEU A 16 -20.05 -48.05 -6.59
N ARG A 17 -19.51 -49.19 -7.03
CA ARG A 17 -18.40 -49.25 -7.99
C ARG A 17 -18.88 -48.62 -9.31
N ARG A 18 -18.54 -47.35 -9.54
CA ARG A 18 -18.60 -46.76 -10.89
C ARG A 18 -17.29 -47.10 -11.59
N ALA A 19 -17.37 -48.00 -12.57
CA ALA A 19 -16.25 -48.32 -13.45
C ALA A 19 -15.80 -47.05 -14.19
N ALA A 20 -14.54 -46.67 -13.99
CA ALA A 20 -13.88 -45.62 -14.74
C ALA A 20 -13.56 -46.16 -16.15
N ALA A 21 -14.13 -45.53 -17.17
CA ALA A 21 -13.71 -45.72 -18.55
C ALA A 21 -12.34 -45.04 -18.76
N PRO A 22 -11.37 -45.67 -19.44
CA PRO A 22 -10.11 -45.02 -19.78
C PRO A 22 -10.37 -43.97 -20.88
N LEU A 23 -10.32 -42.70 -20.49
CA LEU A 23 -10.27 -41.57 -21.42
C LEU A 23 -8.92 -41.60 -22.16
N ALA A 24 -8.98 -41.78 -23.47
CA ALA A 24 -7.84 -41.69 -24.37
C ALA A 24 -7.11 -40.33 -24.25
N PRO A 25 -5.76 -40.31 -24.33
CA PRO A 25 -5.01 -39.06 -24.32
C PRO A 25 -5.26 -38.28 -25.62
N LYS A 26 -5.83 -37.08 -25.49
CA LYS A 26 -5.92 -36.12 -26.60
C LYS A 26 -4.50 -35.68 -27.00
N PRO A 27 -4.14 -35.67 -28.30
CA PRO A 27 -2.86 -35.15 -28.75
C PRO A 27 -2.81 -33.64 -28.49
N LEU A 28 -1.70 -33.20 -27.88
CA LEU A 28 -1.38 -31.80 -27.65
C LEU A 28 -1.20 -31.10 -29.00
N ALA A 29 -2.16 -30.25 -29.35
CA ALA A 29 -2.01 -29.31 -30.45
C ALA A 29 -0.91 -28.31 -30.07
N ALA A 30 0.17 -28.30 -30.86
CA ALA A 30 1.27 -27.36 -30.75
C ALA A 30 0.75 -25.92 -30.85
N VAL A 31 0.78 -25.20 -29.73
CA VAL A 31 0.54 -23.76 -29.69
C VAL A 31 1.76 -23.09 -30.31
N ALA A 32 1.60 -22.66 -31.57
CA ALA A 32 2.56 -21.79 -32.22
C ALA A 32 2.63 -20.45 -31.48
N ILE A 33 3.74 -20.22 -30.78
CA ILE A 33 4.08 -18.92 -30.19
C ILE A 33 4.36 -17.96 -31.34
N ARG A 34 3.34 -17.21 -31.75
CA ARG A 34 3.52 -16.04 -32.63
C ARG A 34 4.08 -14.91 -31.78
N THR A 35 5.40 -14.69 -31.88
CA THR A 35 6.05 -13.47 -31.40
C THR A 35 5.59 -12.29 -32.25
N ASN A 36 4.64 -11.52 -31.75
CA ASN A 36 4.16 -10.30 -32.39
C ASN A 36 5.12 -9.15 -32.03
N THR A 37 6.23 -9.06 -32.74
CA THR A 37 7.08 -7.86 -32.78
C THR A 37 6.50 -6.90 -33.82
N GLY A 38 5.79 -5.88 -33.38
CA GLY A 38 5.26 -4.87 -34.30
C GLY A 38 4.59 -3.70 -33.61
N ALA A 39 5.10 -2.50 -33.94
CA ALA A 39 4.48 -1.18 -33.80
C ALA A 39 4.42 -0.57 -32.39
N ALA A 40 5.42 0.26 -32.11
CA ALA A 40 5.35 1.37 -31.18
C ALA A 40 4.23 2.35 -31.63
N GLY A 41 3.02 2.14 -31.11
CA GLY A 41 1.91 3.07 -31.23
C GLY A 41 2.17 4.30 -30.36
N ALA A 42 2.11 5.47 -30.99
CA ALA A 42 2.19 6.79 -30.39
C ALA A 42 1.25 6.92 -29.17
N ARG A 43 1.81 7.38 -28.05
CA ARG A 43 1.03 7.75 -26.86
C ARG A 43 0.18 9.00 -27.19
N PRO A 44 -1.13 9.02 -26.90
CA PRO A 44 -1.92 10.24 -27.00
C PRO A 44 -1.46 11.28 -25.96
N PRO A 45 -1.54 12.59 -26.27
CA PRO A 45 -1.20 13.64 -25.34
C PRO A 45 -2.16 13.64 -24.15
N LYS A 46 -1.59 13.85 -22.96
CA LYS A 46 -2.32 13.93 -21.69
C LYS A 46 -3.33 15.07 -21.73
N SER A 47 -4.60 14.73 -21.49
CA SER A 47 -5.72 15.66 -21.35
C SER A 47 -5.47 16.68 -20.22
N SER A 48 -5.40 17.95 -20.58
CA SER A 48 -5.37 19.11 -19.68
C SER A 48 -6.79 19.58 -19.35
N ILE A 49 -7.62 18.72 -18.76
CA ILE A 49 -8.99 19.05 -18.37
C ILE A 49 -9.16 18.87 -16.85
N LEU A 50 -8.52 19.77 -16.12
CA LEU A 50 -8.88 20.14 -14.75
C LEU A 50 -8.65 21.65 -14.63
N GLN A 51 -9.39 22.42 -15.42
CA GLN A 51 -9.65 23.81 -15.06
C GLN A 51 -10.55 23.80 -13.83
N ARG A 52 -9.93 24.15 -12.70
CA ARG A 52 -10.61 24.51 -11.45
C ARG A 52 -11.65 25.58 -11.77
N ARG A 53 -12.92 25.30 -11.49
CA ARG A 53 -13.89 26.34 -11.18
C ARG A 53 -13.56 26.89 -9.79
N PRO A 54 -13.14 28.16 -9.62
CA PRO A 54 -13.51 28.89 -8.42
C PRO A 54 -15.00 29.24 -8.53
N ASP A 55 -15.63 29.57 -7.41
CA ASP A 55 -17.01 30.07 -7.33
C ASP A 55 -18.09 28.99 -7.14
N ALA A 56 -18.16 28.48 -5.91
CA ALA A 56 -19.41 28.00 -5.33
C ALA A 56 -19.41 28.26 -3.81
N GLY A 57 -20.06 29.36 -3.44
CA GLY A 57 -21.00 29.42 -2.33
C GLY A 57 -20.50 29.02 -0.95
N VAL A 58 -20.12 30.05 -0.19
CA VAL A 58 -20.21 30.09 1.28
C VAL A 58 -21.64 29.73 1.68
N ILE A 59 -21.82 28.55 2.30
CA ILE A 59 -22.98 28.25 3.14
C ILE A 59 -22.46 28.29 4.57
N GLU A 60 -22.81 29.37 5.27
CA GLU A 60 -22.61 29.51 6.71
C GLU A 60 -23.50 28.50 7.42
N ASP A 61 -22.91 27.41 7.93
CA ASP A 61 -23.59 26.49 8.83
C ASP A 61 -23.38 26.95 10.28
N ARG A 62 -24.42 27.63 10.76
CA ARG A 62 -24.60 28.12 12.12
C ARG A 62 -25.07 26.94 13.01
N ARG A 63 -24.14 26.23 13.65
CA ARG A 63 -24.43 25.30 14.76
C ARG A 63 -23.34 25.49 15.82
N LYS A 64 -23.54 26.44 16.74
CA LYS A 64 -24.19 26.26 18.05
C LYS A 64 -23.40 25.27 18.91
N ASP A 65 -22.65 25.89 19.81
CA ASP A 65 -21.85 25.30 20.87
C ASP A 65 -22.67 24.30 21.69
N SER A 66 -22.31 23.03 21.59
CA SER A 66 -22.58 22.03 22.61
C SER A 66 -21.23 21.47 23.02
N ALA A 67 -20.69 22.06 24.09
CA ALA A 67 -19.62 21.47 24.88
C ALA A 67 -20.19 20.22 25.55
N ASP A 68 -20.05 19.09 24.88
CA ASP A 68 -20.24 17.77 25.43
C ASP A 68 -18.94 16.98 25.22
N SER A 69 -18.56 16.28 26.27
CA SER A 69 -17.38 15.45 26.49
C SER A 69 -16.67 14.90 25.23
N GLY A 70 -15.38 15.19 25.13
CA GLY A 70 -14.49 14.86 24.01
C GLY A 70 -14.21 13.37 23.82
N GLU A 71 -15.19 12.64 23.31
CA GLU A 71 -14.99 11.36 22.66
C GLU A 71 -14.89 11.63 21.16
N ALA A 72 -13.68 11.54 20.60
CA ALA A 72 -13.48 11.68 19.16
C ALA A 72 -14.46 10.74 18.45
N PRO A 73 -15.18 11.18 17.39
CA PRO A 73 -16.19 10.37 16.74
C PRO A 73 -15.56 9.05 16.31
N VAL A 74 -15.91 7.98 17.02
CA VAL A 74 -15.46 6.63 16.72
C VAL A 74 -16.06 6.30 15.37
N ARG A 75 -15.22 6.42 14.33
CA ARG A 75 -15.54 6.05 12.97
C ARG A 75 -15.67 4.53 12.97
N TYR A 76 -16.85 4.02 13.30
CA TYR A 76 -17.25 2.63 13.04
C TYR A 76 -17.41 2.45 11.53
N GLY A 77 -16.28 2.40 10.83
CA GLY A 77 -16.15 2.04 9.43
C GLY A 77 -15.45 0.67 9.31
N PRO A 78 -15.74 -0.12 8.27
CA PRO A 78 -15.51 -1.58 8.21
C PRO A 78 -14.04 -2.03 8.00
N LEU A 79 -13.07 -1.17 8.33
CA LEU A 79 -11.65 -1.48 8.33
C LEU A 79 -11.15 -1.20 9.74
N ASP A 80 -10.80 -2.24 10.47
CA ASP A 80 -10.14 -2.16 11.77
C ASP A 80 -8.94 -1.20 11.66
N VAL A 81 -9.11 0.01 12.21
CA VAL A 81 -8.25 1.18 11.96
C VAL A 81 -6.84 0.98 12.51
N ASP A 82 -6.67 0.00 13.40
CA ASP A 82 -5.39 -0.31 14.02
C ASP A 82 -4.55 -1.34 13.24
N LEU A 83 -5.11 -1.97 12.20
CA LEU A 83 -4.30 -2.82 11.32
C LEU A 83 -3.39 -1.96 10.44
N LYS A 84 -2.10 -2.33 10.42
CA LYS A 84 -1.09 -1.72 9.55
C LYS A 84 -1.63 -1.69 8.10
N PRO A 85 -1.38 -0.62 7.32
CA PRO A 85 -1.91 -0.49 5.96
C PRO A 85 -1.64 -1.68 5.02
N LYS A 86 -0.58 -2.46 5.30
CA LYS A 86 -0.22 -3.66 4.54
C LYS A 86 -1.08 -4.88 4.89
N ASP A 87 -1.60 -4.94 6.11
CA ASP A 87 -2.39 -6.07 6.59
C ASP A 87 -3.88 -5.88 6.24
N GLN A 88 -4.31 -4.68 5.87
CA GLN A 88 -5.71 -4.39 5.47
C GLN A 88 -6.14 -5.10 4.17
N LEU A 89 -5.20 -5.39 3.27
CA LEU A 89 -5.53 -6.05 1.99
C LEU A 89 -5.51 -7.58 2.07
N ARG A 90 -4.83 -8.15 3.06
CA ARG A 90 -4.71 -9.62 3.21
C ARG A 90 -6.07 -10.30 3.40
N PRO A 91 -6.99 -9.78 4.23
CA PRO A 91 -8.30 -10.39 4.40
C PRO A 91 -9.08 -10.50 3.09
N LEU A 92 -8.99 -9.49 2.22
CA LEU A 92 -9.79 -9.38 1.02
C LEU A 92 -9.30 -10.25 -0.15
N LEU A 93 -8.05 -10.71 -0.10
CA LEU A 93 -7.49 -11.52 -1.17
C LEU A 93 -7.99 -12.96 -1.10
N PRO A 94 -8.25 -13.59 -2.26
CA PRO A 94 -8.58 -15.00 -2.29
C PRO A 94 -7.39 -15.84 -1.82
N THR A 95 -7.64 -16.78 -0.92
CA THR A 95 -6.64 -17.74 -0.46
C THR A 95 -6.89 -19.12 -1.06
N TRP A 96 -5.83 -19.87 -1.34
CA TRP A 96 -5.93 -21.28 -1.80
C TRP A 96 -6.06 -22.27 -0.66
N ASN A 97 -5.47 -21.94 0.49
CA ASN A 97 -5.53 -22.81 1.66
C ASN A 97 -6.90 -22.64 2.33
N PRO A 98 -7.52 -23.75 2.77
CA PRO A 98 -8.71 -23.66 3.59
C PRO A 98 -8.41 -22.86 4.85
N PRO A 99 -9.35 -22.00 5.28
CA PRO A 99 -9.17 -21.27 6.52
C PRO A 99 -9.04 -22.28 7.67
N PRO A 100 -8.22 -21.99 8.69
CA PRO A 100 -8.06 -22.87 9.85
C PRO A 100 -9.29 -22.87 10.77
N THR A 101 -10.30 -22.06 10.45
CA THR A 101 -11.53 -21.92 11.20
C THR A 101 -12.48 -23.10 10.97
N ARG A 102 -13.46 -23.27 11.85
CA ARG A 102 -14.54 -24.25 11.69
C ARG A 102 -15.66 -23.71 10.80
N ALA A 103 -16.51 -24.60 10.31
CA ALA A 103 -17.80 -24.23 9.72
C ALA A 103 -18.68 -23.54 10.79
N PRO A 104 -19.38 -22.44 10.45
CA PRO A 104 -20.26 -21.74 11.37
C PRO A 104 -21.41 -22.65 11.80
N ARG A 105 -21.85 -22.51 13.06
CA ARG A 105 -23.15 -23.06 13.46
C ARG A 105 -24.26 -22.20 12.87
N PRO A 106 -25.45 -22.75 12.58
CA PRO A 106 -26.59 -21.96 12.10
C PRO A 106 -26.87 -20.76 13.00
N ASP A 107 -26.79 -20.93 14.32
CA ASP A 107 -27.05 -19.89 15.32
C ASP A 107 -25.99 -18.77 15.34
N GLU A 108 -24.79 -19.00 14.80
CA GLU A 108 -23.69 -18.01 14.72
C GLU A 108 -23.79 -17.12 13.46
N LEU A 109 -24.68 -17.47 12.52
CA LEU A 109 -24.88 -16.74 11.27
C LEU A 109 -25.80 -15.54 11.50
N GLU A 110 -25.23 -14.47 12.05
CA GLU A 110 -25.89 -13.17 12.19
C GLU A 110 -25.65 -12.27 10.97
N VAL A 111 -26.52 -11.27 10.78
CA VAL A 111 -26.29 -10.23 9.77
C VAL A 111 -25.02 -9.48 10.12
N SER A 112 -24.19 -9.19 9.13
CA SER A 112 -22.85 -8.60 9.25
C SER A 112 -21.72 -9.52 9.76
N THR A 113 -22.00 -10.79 10.04
CA THR A 113 -20.93 -11.76 10.34
C THR A 113 -20.00 -11.92 9.14
N ARG A 114 -18.69 -11.83 9.40
CA ARG A 114 -17.65 -12.05 8.40
C ARG A 114 -17.34 -13.54 8.26
N LEU A 115 -17.32 -14.01 7.03
CA LEU A 115 -17.11 -15.39 6.65
C LEU A 115 -16.01 -15.53 5.58
N ARG A 116 -15.53 -16.76 5.43
CA ARG A 116 -14.76 -17.25 4.30
C ARG A 116 -15.64 -18.15 3.46
N PHE A 117 -15.78 -17.81 2.18
CA PHE A 117 -16.65 -18.51 1.24
C PHE A 117 -15.84 -19.23 0.16
N ARG A 118 -16.11 -20.52 -0.04
CA ARG A 118 -15.46 -21.32 -1.09
C ARG A 118 -16.16 -21.11 -2.44
N LEU A 119 -15.46 -20.52 -3.41
CA LEU A 119 -15.88 -20.36 -4.79
C LEU A 119 -14.72 -20.74 -5.72
N GLU A 120 -14.96 -21.66 -6.68
CA GLU A 120 -13.94 -22.11 -7.65
C GLU A 120 -12.63 -22.59 -7.01
N ASP A 121 -12.72 -23.38 -5.93
CA ASP A 121 -11.57 -23.87 -5.16
C ASP A 121 -10.68 -22.77 -4.54
N ARG A 122 -11.23 -21.56 -4.39
CA ARG A 122 -10.61 -20.45 -3.68
C ARG A 122 -11.51 -19.92 -2.57
N TRP A 123 -10.89 -19.36 -1.56
CA TRP A 123 -11.56 -18.85 -0.37
C TRP A 123 -11.61 -17.33 -0.42
N TRP A 124 -12.81 -16.79 -0.54
CA TRP A 124 -13.06 -15.35 -0.61
C TRP A 124 -13.53 -14.82 0.74
N ALA A 125 -13.18 -13.58 1.06
CA ALA A 125 -13.82 -12.88 2.17
C ALA A 125 -15.24 -12.48 1.76
N ALA A 126 -16.19 -12.74 2.64
CA ALA A 126 -17.58 -12.38 2.43
C ALA A 126 -18.24 -11.98 3.75
N THR A 127 -19.33 -11.24 3.65
CA THR A 127 -20.12 -10.78 4.78
C THR A 127 -21.57 -11.23 4.59
N VAL A 128 -22.19 -11.72 5.67
CA VAL A 128 -23.60 -12.07 5.68
C VAL A 128 -24.45 -10.80 5.54
N ARG A 129 -25.26 -10.72 4.49
CA ARG A 129 -26.14 -9.58 4.20
C ARG A 129 -27.54 -9.76 4.76
N GLU A 130 -28.09 -10.97 4.62
CA GLU A 130 -29.46 -11.30 5.01
C GLU A 130 -29.50 -12.77 5.46
N VAL A 131 -30.26 -13.05 6.51
CA VAL A 131 -30.42 -14.39 7.09
C VAL A 131 -31.89 -14.77 6.96
N SER A 132 -32.15 -15.89 6.30
CA SER A 132 -33.46 -16.54 6.23
C SER A 132 -33.43 -17.84 7.06
N GLU A 133 -34.57 -18.53 7.19
CA GLU A 133 -34.67 -19.75 8.00
C GLU A 133 -33.67 -20.83 7.53
N ASP A 134 -33.67 -21.15 6.23
CA ASP A 134 -32.83 -22.22 5.65
C ASP A 134 -31.63 -21.73 4.84
N GLN A 135 -31.64 -20.45 4.45
CA GLN A 135 -30.69 -19.87 3.51
C GLN A 135 -30.12 -18.56 4.05
N VAL A 136 -28.90 -18.24 3.62
CA VAL A 136 -28.21 -17.00 3.95
C VAL A 136 -27.74 -16.36 2.66
N LYS A 137 -27.97 -15.04 2.55
CA LYS A 137 -27.46 -14.22 1.47
C LYS A 137 -26.08 -13.73 1.84
N VAL A 138 -25.07 -14.18 1.10
CA VAL A 138 -23.66 -13.88 1.33
C VAL A 138 -23.20 -12.89 0.26
N GLY A 139 -22.64 -11.75 0.69
CA GLY A 139 -22.06 -10.75 -0.21
C GLY A 139 -20.54 -10.76 -0.14
N TYR A 140 -19.87 -10.81 -1.28
CA TYR A 140 -18.40 -10.81 -1.34
C TYR A 140 -17.83 -9.43 -1.00
N ASP A 141 -16.79 -9.39 -0.15
CA ASP A 141 -16.20 -8.13 0.28
C ASP A 141 -15.48 -7.44 -0.90
N GLY A 142 -15.85 -6.19 -1.17
CA GLY A 142 -15.31 -5.39 -2.28
C GLY A 142 -15.95 -5.64 -3.65
N TRP A 143 -16.97 -6.50 -3.73
CA TRP A 143 -17.73 -6.75 -4.96
C TRP A 143 -19.13 -6.12 -4.91
N PRO A 144 -19.72 -5.77 -6.07
CA PRO A 144 -21.09 -5.23 -6.10
C PRO A 144 -22.13 -6.32 -5.82
N SER A 145 -23.29 -5.92 -5.26
CA SER A 145 -24.37 -6.82 -4.81
C SER A 145 -24.96 -7.76 -5.88
N ARG A 146 -24.68 -7.54 -7.16
CA ARG A 146 -25.05 -8.48 -8.23
C ARG A 146 -24.33 -9.84 -8.11
N HIS A 147 -23.27 -9.90 -7.32
CA HIS A 147 -22.54 -11.12 -7.02
C HIS A 147 -22.97 -11.74 -5.68
N ASP A 148 -23.99 -11.20 -5.00
CA ASP A 148 -24.47 -11.82 -3.77
C ASP A 148 -25.08 -13.20 -4.09
N GLU A 149 -24.70 -14.22 -3.34
CA GLU A 149 -25.18 -15.60 -3.50
C GLU A 149 -26.10 -15.99 -2.35
N LEU A 150 -27.17 -16.72 -2.67
CA LEU A 150 -28.02 -17.39 -1.68
C LEU A 150 -27.50 -18.80 -1.46
N VAL A 151 -27.15 -19.12 -0.22
CA VAL A 151 -26.47 -20.37 0.16
C VAL A 151 -27.20 -21.02 1.32
N PRO A 152 -27.38 -22.35 1.35
CA PRO A 152 -27.92 -23.04 2.52
C PRO A 152 -27.06 -22.82 3.77
N ARG A 153 -27.68 -22.72 4.94
CA ARG A 153 -26.97 -22.50 6.23
C ARG A 153 -25.96 -23.60 6.55
N ASP A 154 -26.26 -24.85 6.16
CA ASP A 154 -25.41 -26.03 6.40
C ASP A 154 -24.42 -26.30 5.27
N SER A 155 -24.14 -25.30 4.43
CA SER A 155 -23.23 -25.47 3.30
C SER A 155 -21.78 -25.58 3.76
N ASP A 156 -21.09 -26.65 3.32
CA ASP A 156 -19.64 -26.86 3.48
C ASP A 156 -18.77 -25.75 2.84
N ARG A 157 -19.39 -24.77 2.15
CA ARG A 157 -18.71 -23.63 1.55
C ARG A 157 -18.51 -22.47 2.54
N LEU A 158 -19.20 -22.48 3.69
CA LEU A 158 -19.19 -21.41 4.68
C LEU A 158 -18.21 -21.72 5.82
N TYR A 159 -17.31 -20.80 6.10
CA TYR A 159 -16.34 -20.89 7.19
C TYR A 159 -16.28 -19.56 7.94
N LEU A 160 -16.01 -19.58 9.25
CA LEU A 160 -15.87 -18.34 10.02
C LEU A 160 -14.65 -17.55 9.55
N HIS A 161 -14.71 -16.22 9.55
CA HIS A 161 -13.51 -15.42 9.34
C HIS A 161 -12.62 -15.43 10.59
N GLU A 162 -11.30 -15.43 10.39
CA GLU A 162 -10.29 -15.47 11.46
C GLU A 162 -10.46 -14.35 12.50
N SER A 163 -10.88 -13.16 12.06
CA SER A 163 -11.12 -12.01 12.94
C SER A 163 -12.34 -12.15 13.86
N SER A 164 -13.28 -13.02 13.51
CA SER A 164 -14.55 -13.17 14.24
C SER A 164 -14.51 -14.32 15.25
N HIS A 165 -13.44 -15.12 15.26
CA HIS A 165 -13.33 -16.29 16.12
C HIS A 165 -12.56 -15.94 17.41
N PRO A 166 -13.18 -16.01 18.59
CA PRO A 166 -12.51 -15.67 19.85
C PRO A 166 -11.33 -16.59 20.14
N ASP A 167 -11.40 -17.87 19.74
CA ASP A 167 -10.32 -18.83 19.97
C ASP A 167 -9.22 -18.79 18.88
N TYR A 168 -9.31 -17.88 17.90
CA TYR A 168 -8.26 -17.80 16.88
C TYR A 168 -7.04 -17.07 17.44
N GLU A 169 -6.04 -17.86 17.86
CA GLU A 169 -4.69 -17.36 18.07
C GLU A 169 -3.97 -17.27 16.72
N ALA A 170 -3.59 -16.05 16.32
CA ALA A 170 -2.82 -15.85 15.11
C ALA A 170 -1.53 -16.70 15.17
N PRO A 171 -1.23 -17.50 14.14
CA PRO A 171 -0.08 -18.38 14.18
C PRO A 171 1.19 -17.57 14.46
N PRO A 172 2.09 -18.06 15.33
CA PRO A 172 3.27 -17.31 15.71
C PRO A 172 4.04 -16.92 14.45
N LEU A 173 4.42 -15.64 14.36
CA LEU A 173 5.13 -15.12 13.19
C LEU A 173 6.31 -16.03 12.89
N PRO A 174 6.39 -16.61 11.67
CA PRO A 174 7.43 -17.57 11.33
C PRO A 174 8.80 -17.00 11.68
N GLN A 175 9.65 -17.79 12.36
CA GLN A 175 10.97 -17.34 12.81
C GLN A 175 11.81 -16.75 11.67
N ARG A 176 11.54 -17.14 10.42
CA ARG A 176 12.18 -16.58 9.22
C ARG A 176 11.98 -15.05 9.06
N TYR A 177 10.90 -14.49 9.61
CA TYR A 177 10.64 -13.05 9.61
C TYR A 177 11.17 -12.37 10.87
N GLN A 178 11.50 -13.12 11.92
CA GLN A 178 12.19 -12.59 13.09
C GLN A 178 13.63 -12.37 12.69
N ARG A 179 13.99 -11.12 12.40
CA ARG A 179 15.41 -10.77 12.26
C ARG A 179 16.04 -11.00 13.63
N PRO A 180 17.10 -11.81 13.76
CA PRO A 180 17.80 -11.96 15.03
C PRO A 180 18.20 -10.57 15.50
N VAL A 181 17.67 -10.15 16.64
CA VAL A 181 18.08 -8.90 17.28
C VAL A 181 19.43 -9.21 17.89
N ALA A 182 20.48 -8.52 17.43
CA ALA A 182 21.81 -8.67 18.01
C ALA A 182 21.67 -8.47 19.53
N THR A 183 22.05 -9.50 20.28
CA THR A 183 21.94 -9.54 21.73
C THR A 183 23.36 -9.48 22.28
N ASP A 184 23.58 -8.68 23.32
CA ASP A 184 24.87 -8.61 24.00
C ASP A 184 25.20 -9.95 24.71
N ALA A 185 26.43 -10.11 25.19
CA ALA A 185 26.89 -11.32 25.88
C ALA A 185 26.01 -11.66 27.11
N GLU A 186 25.39 -10.64 27.70
CA GLU A 186 24.48 -10.72 28.84
C GLU A 186 23.01 -10.97 28.44
N GLY A 187 22.69 -11.13 27.15
CA GLY A 187 21.33 -11.39 26.66
C GLY A 187 20.42 -10.17 26.58
N ASN A 188 20.97 -8.95 26.72
CA ASN A 188 20.21 -7.71 26.51
C ASN A 188 20.17 -7.34 25.01
N PRO A 189 19.00 -6.94 24.46
CA PRO A 189 18.92 -6.53 23.06
C PRO A 189 19.72 -5.24 22.85
N LEU A 190 20.69 -5.27 21.94
CA LEU A 190 21.48 -4.11 21.60
C LEU A 190 20.56 -2.97 21.11
N PRO A 191 20.82 -1.71 21.51
CA PRO A 191 20.07 -0.57 20.99
C PRO A 191 20.17 -0.58 19.46
N ALA A 192 19.04 -0.36 18.79
CA ALA A 192 18.99 -0.41 17.34
C ALA A 192 20.07 0.50 16.75
N THR A 193 21.09 -0.09 16.10
CA THR A 193 22.17 0.65 15.46
C THR A 193 21.55 1.76 14.60
N PRO A 194 21.99 3.02 14.73
CA PRO A 194 21.38 4.15 14.04
C PRO A 194 21.34 3.83 12.56
N ARG A 195 20.12 3.74 12.00
CA ARG A 195 19.95 3.39 10.59
C ARG A 195 20.69 4.44 9.77
N PRO A 196 21.40 4.05 8.70
CA PRO A 196 21.98 5.03 7.80
C PRO A 196 20.87 6.00 7.37
N PRO A 197 21.16 7.33 7.36
CA PRO A 197 20.14 8.33 7.11
C PRO A 197 19.44 7.99 5.80
N ARG A 198 18.10 7.89 5.86
CA ARG A 198 17.31 7.61 4.65
C ARG A 198 17.66 8.66 3.60
N PRO A 199 17.80 8.27 2.31
CA PRO A 199 17.95 9.25 1.25
C PRO A 199 16.86 10.32 1.41
N ARG A 200 17.26 11.60 1.45
CA ARG A 200 16.31 12.71 1.55
C ARG A 200 15.30 12.61 0.41
N ALA A 201 14.04 12.90 0.68
CA ALA A 201 13.01 12.93 -0.35
C ALA A 201 13.48 13.83 -1.50
N TYR A 202 13.32 13.34 -2.73
CA TYR A 202 13.77 14.03 -3.92
C TYR A 202 13.03 15.38 -4.04
N ASP A 203 13.79 16.47 -3.95
CA ASP A 203 13.29 17.82 -4.11
C ASP A 203 13.68 18.32 -5.52
N PRO A 204 12.71 18.43 -6.45
CA PRO A 204 13.00 18.75 -7.85
C PRO A 204 13.61 20.15 -8.01
N GLU A 205 13.34 21.09 -7.10
CA GLU A 205 13.89 22.45 -7.18
C GLU A 205 15.36 22.47 -6.78
N LYS A 206 15.71 21.78 -5.69
CA LYS A 206 17.12 21.60 -5.30
C LYS A 206 17.93 20.86 -6.34
N GLU A 207 17.32 19.89 -7.04
CA GLU A 207 18.01 19.18 -8.11
C GLU A 207 18.25 20.07 -9.34
N ARG A 208 17.28 20.93 -9.70
CA ARG A 208 17.46 21.94 -10.75
C ARG A 208 18.57 22.93 -10.40
N LEU A 209 18.56 23.48 -9.19
CA LEU A 209 19.60 24.42 -8.75
C LEU A 209 20.98 23.75 -8.74
N LYS A 210 21.06 22.50 -8.24
CA LYS A 210 22.28 21.70 -8.28
C LYS A 210 22.76 21.40 -9.70
N ARG A 211 21.85 21.24 -10.67
CA ARG A 211 22.22 21.08 -12.09
C ARG A 211 22.67 22.39 -12.72
N ALA A 212 22.07 23.52 -12.36
CA ALA A 212 22.48 24.84 -12.83
C ALA A 212 23.87 25.24 -12.32
N LEU A 213 24.21 24.87 -11.09
CA LEU A 213 25.52 25.10 -10.47
C LEU A 213 26.59 24.08 -10.89
N ARG A 214 26.23 23.00 -11.61
CA ARG A 214 27.25 22.08 -12.11
C ARG A 214 27.94 22.77 -13.29
N PRO A 215 29.27 22.99 -13.23
CA PRO A 215 30.01 23.44 -14.39
C PRO A 215 29.73 22.46 -15.55
N PRO A 216 29.65 22.96 -16.80
CA PRO A 216 29.47 22.08 -17.95
C PRO A 216 30.56 21.01 -17.89
N LEU A 217 30.15 19.73 -17.93
CA LEU A 217 31.12 18.65 -17.94
C LEU A 217 32.07 18.86 -19.13
N PRO A 218 33.39 18.71 -18.93
CA PRO A 218 34.34 18.83 -20.02
C PRO A 218 33.91 17.89 -21.14
N TYR A 219 33.89 18.42 -22.36
CA TYR A 219 33.45 17.70 -23.54
C TYR A 219 34.32 16.45 -23.72
N ASN A 220 33.71 15.27 -23.58
CA ASN A 220 34.37 13.99 -23.83
C ASN A 220 33.83 13.43 -25.16
N PRO A 221 34.61 13.51 -26.27
CA PRO A 221 34.15 13.12 -27.60
C PRO A 221 33.76 11.64 -27.69
N GLU A 222 34.41 10.76 -26.91
CA GLU A 222 34.12 9.33 -26.91
C GLU A 222 32.77 9.02 -26.28
N LYS A 223 32.42 9.69 -25.17
CA LYS A 223 31.10 9.54 -24.54
C LYS A 223 29.97 10.07 -25.43
N GLU A 224 30.21 11.16 -26.15
CA GLU A 224 29.28 11.70 -27.16
C GLU A 224 29.08 10.70 -28.32
N ARG A 225 30.16 10.11 -28.83
CA ARG A 225 30.11 9.07 -29.86
C ARG A 225 29.32 7.85 -29.38
N LEU A 226 29.60 7.35 -28.18
CA LEU A 226 28.89 6.22 -27.60
C LEU A 226 27.38 6.54 -27.45
N LYS A 227 27.06 7.75 -27.00
CA LYS A 227 25.67 8.23 -26.86
C LYS A 227 24.95 8.32 -28.21
N ARG A 228 25.63 8.76 -29.28
CA ARG A 228 25.09 8.77 -30.64
C ARG A 228 24.87 7.35 -31.18
N LEU A 229 25.81 6.45 -30.93
CA LEU A 229 25.72 5.04 -31.31
C LEU A 229 24.56 4.33 -30.61
N LEU A 230 24.36 4.58 -29.30
CA LEU A 230 23.20 4.07 -28.55
C LEU A 230 21.85 4.64 -29.04
N ARG A 231 21.85 5.84 -29.64
CA ARG A 231 20.67 6.44 -30.29
C ARG A 231 20.48 5.97 -31.74
N GLY A 232 21.35 5.08 -32.24
CA GLY A 232 21.31 4.63 -33.63
C GLY A 232 21.72 5.69 -34.65
N GLN A 233 22.33 6.79 -34.20
CA GLN A 233 22.85 7.82 -35.11
C GLN A 233 24.21 7.39 -35.63
N SER A 234 24.37 7.41 -36.95
CA SER A 234 25.66 7.17 -37.61
C SER A 234 26.67 8.20 -37.11
N VAL A 235 27.76 7.74 -36.51
CA VAL A 235 28.85 8.60 -36.06
C VAL A 235 29.91 8.61 -37.15
N PRO A 236 30.24 9.78 -37.73
CA PRO A 236 31.34 9.86 -38.69
C PRO A 236 32.63 9.30 -38.06
N PRO A 237 33.49 8.63 -38.84
CA PRO A 237 34.78 8.18 -38.37
C PRO A 237 35.53 9.36 -37.74
N ILE A 238 36.07 9.14 -36.54
CA ILE A 238 37.00 10.09 -35.95
C ILE A 238 38.25 10.02 -36.81
N GLU A 239 38.49 11.04 -37.62
CA GLU A 239 39.83 11.27 -38.13
C GLU A 239 40.73 11.46 -36.90
N PRO A 240 41.86 10.75 -36.80
CA PRO A 240 42.81 10.99 -35.74
C PRO A 240 43.22 12.45 -35.86
N GLN A 241 42.66 13.29 -35.01
CA GLN A 241 43.15 14.64 -34.81
C GLN A 241 44.54 14.44 -34.23
N ASP A 242 45.54 14.49 -35.12
CA ASP A 242 46.94 14.55 -34.75
C ASP A 242 47.02 15.56 -33.62
N GLN A 243 47.46 15.08 -32.46
CA GLN A 243 47.71 15.89 -31.28
C GLN A 243 48.88 16.80 -31.62
N ARG A 244 48.61 17.83 -32.43
CA ARG A 244 49.52 18.94 -32.58
C ARG A 244 49.59 19.55 -31.20
N PRO A 245 50.79 19.65 -30.59
CA PRO A 245 50.93 20.27 -29.29
C PRO A 245 50.26 21.63 -29.39
N PHE A 246 49.32 21.88 -28.47
CA PHE A 246 48.62 23.13 -28.37
C PHE A 246 49.67 24.19 -28.03
N VAL A 247 50.25 24.81 -29.06
CA VAL A 247 51.11 25.98 -28.93
C VAL A 247 50.15 27.08 -28.50
N MET A 248 50.10 27.35 -27.19
CA MET A 248 49.45 28.54 -26.69
C MET A 248 50.06 29.72 -27.44
N PRO A 249 49.28 30.51 -28.18
CA PRO A 249 49.81 31.76 -28.70
C PRO A 249 50.27 32.56 -27.49
N ASP A 250 51.56 32.88 -27.49
CA ASP A 250 52.17 33.80 -26.55
C ASP A 250 51.46 35.14 -26.74
N PHE A 251 50.48 35.42 -25.89
CA PHE A 251 49.78 36.71 -25.84
C PHE A 251 50.74 37.71 -25.22
N GLY A 252 51.71 38.12 -26.04
CA GLY A 252 52.45 39.36 -25.85
C GLY A 252 51.47 40.51 -25.75
N GLN A 253 51.53 41.16 -24.60
CA GLN A 253 51.08 42.52 -24.28
C GLN A 253 50.69 43.36 -25.52
N GLU A 254 49.41 43.64 -25.69
CA GLU A 254 49.00 44.88 -26.35
C GLU A 254 47.89 45.55 -25.52
N GLU A 255 48.38 46.55 -24.82
CA GLU A 255 47.71 47.60 -24.09
C GLU A 255 46.96 48.50 -25.08
N GLN A 256 45.62 48.54 -25.06
CA GLN A 256 44.89 49.71 -25.52
C GLN A 256 43.47 49.80 -24.97
N ARG A 257 43.33 50.72 -24.01
CA ARG A 257 42.21 51.63 -23.74
C ARG A 257 40.99 51.49 -24.65
N GLN A 258 39.82 51.28 -24.03
CA GLN A 258 38.67 52.19 -24.17
C GLN A 258 37.59 51.84 -23.12
N GLU A 259 37.39 52.77 -22.17
CA GLU A 259 36.08 52.98 -21.55
C GLU A 259 35.14 53.65 -22.57
N PRO A 260 33.80 53.50 -22.49
CA PRO A 260 33.00 54.31 -21.57
C PRO A 260 31.81 53.60 -20.87
N SER A 261 31.60 54.03 -19.62
CA SER A 261 30.34 54.40 -18.93
C SER A 261 28.96 54.09 -19.56
N GLU A 262 28.04 53.59 -18.72
CA GLU A 262 26.74 54.20 -18.33
C GLU A 262 25.84 53.11 -17.67
N GLU A 263 25.72 53.10 -16.35
CA GLU A 263 24.60 53.67 -15.58
C GLU A 263 23.22 53.07 -15.89
N SER A 264 22.70 52.25 -14.97
CA SER A 264 21.27 52.04 -14.77
C SER A 264 20.99 51.62 -13.32
N PRO A 265 20.30 52.45 -12.52
CA PRO A 265 19.89 52.09 -11.17
C PRO A 265 18.57 51.32 -11.22
N ILE A 266 18.53 50.09 -10.68
CA ILE A 266 17.26 49.41 -10.40
C ILE A 266 17.06 49.43 -8.89
N ALA A 267 15.97 50.09 -8.53
CA ALA A 267 15.51 50.43 -7.21
C ALA A 267 15.42 49.26 -6.23
N ASP A 268 15.88 49.56 -5.02
CA ASP A 268 15.50 48.98 -3.75
C ASP A 268 13.97 48.95 -3.56
N ALA A 269 13.44 47.78 -3.19
CA ALA A 269 12.18 47.67 -2.46
C ALA A 269 12.09 46.33 -1.71
N SER A 270 13.02 46.10 -0.77
CA SER A 270 12.90 45.03 0.23
C SER A 270 12.11 45.54 1.44
N SER A 271 10.79 45.50 1.38
CA SER A 271 9.94 45.63 2.57
C SER A 271 9.91 44.30 3.32
N SER A 272 10.66 44.24 4.41
CA SER A 272 10.55 43.22 5.45
C SER A 272 9.62 43.73 6.55
N PRO A 273 8.46 43.11 6.82
CA PRO A 273 7.82 43.27 8.11
C PRO A 273 8.44 42.28 9.10
N GLY A 274 9.13 42.84 10.10
CA GLY A 274 9.54 42.12 11.29
C GLY A 274 8.34 41.60 12.06
N SER A 275 8.39 40.33 12.46
CA SER A 275 7.61 39.83 13.58
C SER A 275 8.51 39.68 14.78
N THR A 276 8.25 40.59 15.70
CA THR A 276 8.76 40.72 17.06
C THR A 276 8.54 39.46 17.88
N MET A 277 9.51 39.25 18.76
CA MET A 277 9.49 38.33 19.87
C MET A 277 8.28 38.59 20.78
N SER A 278 7.65 37.53 21.27
CA SER A 278 7.00 37.52 22.57
C SER A 278 7.14 36.13 23.17
N ALA A 279 8.20 35.98 23.95
CA ALA A 279 8.25 35.02 25.04
C ALA A 279 7.41 35.59 26.20
N ALA A 280 6.46 34.80 26.70
CA ALA A 280 5.98 34.93 28.07
C ALA A 280 5.59 33.54 28.60
N PRO A 281 5.97 33.22 29.85
CA PRO A 281 5.66 31.96 30.50
C PRO A 281 4.23 31.97 31.04
N LYS A 282 3.63 30.79 31.16
CA LYS A 282 2.45 30.63 32.02
C LYS A 282 2.67 29.44 32.93
N ASP A 283 3.07 29.80 34.14
CA ASP A 283 3.05 29.01 35.35
C ASP A 283 1.66 28.43 35.63
N ASP A 284 1.71 27.31 36.35
CA ASP A 284 0.79 26.86 37.40
C ASP A 284 -0.72 26.92 37.15
N ALA A 285 -1.30 25.73 36.99
CA ALA A 285 -2.56 25.41 37.65
C ALA A 285 -2.60 23.92 38.00
N ALA A 286 -2.40 23.65 39.28
CA ALA A 286 -2.85 22.45 39.96
C ALA A 286 -4.34 22.19 39.69
N GLY A 287 -4.70 20.91 39.56
CA GLY A 287 -6.09 20.47 39.43
C GLY A 287 -6.12 18.96 39.25
N ALA A 288 -6.02 18.23 40.35
CA ALA A 288 -7.17 17.64 41.04
C ALA A 288 -7.27 16.15 40.71
N ALA A 289 -6.98 15.36 41.75
CA ALA A 289 -7.23 13.95 41.82
C ALA A 289 -8.69 13.63 41.51
N SER A 290 -8.93 12.72 40.57
CA SER A 290 -10.19 12.00 40.46
C SER A 290 -9.92 10.54 40.72
N ALA A 291 -10.40 10.10 41.88
CA ALA A 291 -10.39 8.74 42.37
C ALA A 291 -11.08 7.80 41.38
N SER A 292 -10.33 6.82 40.89
CA SER A 292 -10.91 5.64 40.23
C SER A 292 -11.51 4.74 41.30
N SER A 293 -12.82 4.85 41.45
CA SER A 293 -13.65 3.94 42.24
C SER A 293 -13.81 2.64 41.46
N GLN A 294 -13.14 1.57 41.91
CA GLN A 294 -13.39 0.21 41.43
C GLN A 294 -14.61 -0.36 42.15
N PRO A 295 -15.65 -0.86 41.44
CA PRO A 295 -16.63 -1.73 42.07
C PRO A 295 -16.03 -3.15 42.25
N ARG A 296 -16.09 -3.63 43.49
CA ARG A 296 -15.95 -5.03 43.88
C ARG A 296 -16.91 -5.92 43.08
N PRO A 297 -16.50 -7.09 42.59
CA PRO A 297 -17.43 -8.18 42.34
C PRO A 297 -17.76 -8.87 43.67
N GLU A 298 -19.05 -8.88 44.03
CA GLU A 298 -19.60 -9.83 45.00
C GLU A 298 -20.22 -11.01 44.25
N ALA A 299 -19.91 -12.19 44.79
CA ALA A 299 -20.54 -13.51 44.64
C ALA A 299 -20.47 -14.22 43.28
#